data_AF-A0A317CAB3-F1
#
_entry.id   AF-A0A317CAB3-F1
#
_cell.length_a   1.000
_cell.length_b   1.000
_cell.length_c   1.000
_cell.angle_alpha   90.00
_cell.angle_beta   90.00
_cell.angle_gamma   90.00
#
_symmetry.space_group_name_H-M   'P 1'
#
loop_
_entity.id
_entity.type
_entity.pdbx_description
1 polymer ?
#
loop_
_entity_poly.entity_id
_entity_poly.type
_entity_poly.pdbx_seq_one_letter_code
_entity_poly.pdbx_strand_id
1 'polypeptide(L)'
;MPSFFGFGSLVNTGTHRYVPDTPASVKGWKRIWVNDECYEHAFLSVVPDTDSQIQGLLAKVPNNDWAELDTREVGYIRRELAMDEWLVERSSTHTLQSKPSDVQMYVLVNGEPAQPAKPILWSYLETVLYGYYQWFGAEGVQAFIDTTTAWTDILDDRDSPIYPRYVAAEGDAIAVVEAAIQSLLSKP
;
A
#
# COMPACT_ATOMS: atom_id res chain seq x y z
N MET A 1 18.58 8.77 8.38
CA MET A 1 17.45 8.68 9.33
C MET A 1 16.64 7.47 8.94
N PRO A 2 16.14 6.69 9.91
CA PRO A 2 15.27 5.55 9.63
C PRO A 2 14.00 6.00 8.89
N SER A 3 13.58 5.21 7.92
CA SER A 3 12.36 5.41 7.14
C SER A 3 11.63 4.09 6.94
N PHE A 4 10.34 4.14 6.65
CA PHE A 4 9.62 2.96 6.13
C PHE A 4 9.21 3.17 4.68
N PHE A 5 9.09 2.07 3.95
CA PHE A 5 8.46 2.00 2.64
C PHE A 5 7.05 1.43 2.78
N GLY A 6 6.05 2.27 2.55
CA GLY A 6 4.65 1.86 2.49
C GLY A 6 4.26 1.45 1.06
N PHE A 7 3.60 0.32 0.90
CA PHE A 7 3.11 -0.18 -0.41
C PHE A 7 1.60 -0.51 -0.41
N GLY A 8 0.91 -0.17 0.68
CA GLY A 8 -0.54 -0.32 0.83
C GLY A 8 -1.15 0.98 1.34
N SER A 9 -1.98 0.93 2.37
CA SER A 9 -2.66 2.14 2.88
C SER A 9 -1.71 3.16 3.51
N LEU A 10 -0.49 2.75 3.88
CA LEU A 10 0.59 3.65 4.28
C LEU A 10 1.03 4.63 3.16
N VAL A 11 0.65 4.40 1.91
CA VAL A 11 0.85 5.39 0.84
C VAL A 11 -0.12 6.58 0.99
N ASN A 12 -1.30 6.34 1.57
CA ASN A 12 -2.24 7.39 1.90
C ASN A 12 -1.84 8.05 3.23
N THR A 13 -1.29 9.25 3.12
CA THR A 13 -0.82 10.03 4.28
C THR A 13 -1.93 10.45 5.23
N GLY A 14 -3.20 10.39 4.82
CA GLY A 14 -4.34 10.57 5.73
C GLY A 14 -4.49 9.45 6.76
N THR A 15 -3.78 8.32 6.60
CA THR A 15 -3.89 7.18 7.52
C THR A 15 -2.90 7.24 8.69
N HIS A 16 -1.96 8.17 8.72
CA HIS A 16 -0.91 8.25 9.75
C HIS A 16 -0.28 9.65 9.88
N ARG A 17 0.47 9.88 10.96
CA ARG A 17 1.15 11.17 11.20
C ARG A 17 2.58 11.28 10.63
N TYR A 18 3.14 10.21 10.07
CA TYR A 18 4.51 10.23 9.55
C TYR A 18 4.65 11.16 8.34
N VAL A 19 5.71 11.97 8.35
CA VAL A 19 5.99 12.93 7.27
C VAL A 19 6.47 12.16 6.04
N PRO A 20 5.78 12.28 4.89
CA PRO A 20 6.24 11.67 3.65
C PRO A 20 7.56 12.30 3.20
N ASP A 21 8.43 11.51 2.59
CA ASP A 21 9.73 11.96 2.09
C ASP A 21 9.75 11.99 0.57
N THR A 22 9.52 10.86 -0.08
CA THR A 22 9.52 10.76 -1.55
C THR A 22 8.76 9.52 -2.01
N PRO A 23 8.08 9.58 -3.17
CA PRO A 23 7.65 8.36 -3.85
C PRO A 23 8.87 7.53 -4.24
N ALA A 24 8.72 6.21 -4.18
CA ALA A 24 9.78 5.24 -4.42
C ALA A 24 9.20 3.96 -5.03
N SER A 25 10.08 3.09 -5.47
CA SER A 25 9.73 1.73 -5.88
C SER A 25 10.71 0.71 -5.32
N VAL A 26 10.21 -0.50 -5.12
CA VAL A 26 10.96 -1.65 -4.62
C VAL A 26 10.94 -2.74 -5.68
N LYS A 27 12.11 -3.33 -5.97
CA LYS A 27 12.33 -4.42 -6.93
C LYS A 27 12.45 -5.76 -6.22
N GLY A 28 12.12 -6.84 -6.91
CA GLY A 28 12.23 -8.18 -6.34
C GLY A 28 11.02 -8.59 -5.51
N TRP A 29 9.94 -7.80 -5.57
CA TRP A 29 8.74 -7.98 -4.76
C TRP A 29 7.50 -7.72 -5.61
N LYS A 30 6.50 -8.59 -5.45
CA LYS A 30 5.17 -8.45 -6.06
C LYS A 30 4.13 -8.21 -4.98
N ARG A 31 3.23 -7.25 -5.20
CA ARG A 31 2.13 -6.97 -4.27
C ARG A 31 1.06 -8.05 -4.40
N ILE A 32 0.54 -8.51 -3.27
CA ILE A 32 -0.45 -9.59 -3.22
C ILE A 32 -1.54 -9.26 -2.20
N TRP A 33 -2.78 -9.59 -2.53
CA TRP A 33 -3.87 -9.68 -1.55
C TRP A 33 -3.79 -11.02 -0.81
N VAL A 34 -3.82 -10.96 0.52
CA VAL A 34 -3.73 -12.14 1.37
C VAL A 34 -4.89 -12.20 2.34
N ASN A 35 -5.19 -13.40 2.82
CA ASN A 35 -6.03 -13.61 3.98
C ASN A 35 -5.21 -14.13 5.15
N ASP A 36 -5.68 -13.86 6.37
CA ASP A 36 -5.18 -14.42 7.62
C ASP A 36 -6.36 -14.89 8.47
N GLU A 37 -6.13 -15.86 9.35
CA GLU A 37 -7.19 -16.42 10.21
C GLU A 37 -7.81 -15.38 11.14
N CYS A 38 -7.06 -14.34 11.55
CA CYS A 38 -7.51 -13.32 12.50
C CYS A 38 -8.46 -12.28 11.89
N TYR A 39 -8.62 -12.24 10.57
CA TYR A 39 -9.41 -11.23 9.87
C TYR A 39 -10.41 -11.86 8.89
N GLU A 40 -11.61 -11.28 8.80
CA GLU A 40 -12.69 -11.70 7.89
C GLU A 40 -12.63 -11.01 6.52
N HIS A 41 -11.51 -10.35 6.20
CA HIS A 41 -11.30 -9.63 4.95
C HIS A 41 -9.85 -9.75 4.47
N ALA A 42 -9.63 -9.48 3.19
CA ALA A 42 -8.32 -9.47 2.57
C ALA A 42 -7.56 -8.17 2.87
N PHE A 43 -6.24 -8.29 2.94
CA PHE A 43 -5.34 -7.16 3.12
C PHE A 43 -4.06 -7.31 2.27
N LEU A 44 -3.24 -6.26 2.18
CA LEU A 44 -2.08 -6.24 1.29
C LEU A 44 -0.82 -6.79 1.96
N SER A 45 -0.07 -7.61 1.24
CA SER A 45 1.31 -7.98 1.55
C SER A 45 2.15 -7.98 0.27
N VAL A 46 3.37 -8.48 0.38
CA VAL A 46 4.27 -8.72 -0.75
C VAL A 46 4.86 -10.12 -0.68
N VAL A 47 5.16 -10.68 -1.84
CA VAL A 47 5.92 -11.95 -1.99
C VAL A 47 7.16 -11.70 -2.85
N PRO A 48 8.25 -12.47 -2.64
CA PRO A 48 9.43 -12.38 -3.50
C PRO A 48 9.08 -12.66 -4.97
N ASP A 49 9.55 -11.79 -5.86
CA ASP A 49 9.41 -11.94 -7.31
C ASP A 49 10.46 -11.06 -8.02
N THR A 50 11.53 -11.69 -8.53
CA THR A 50 12.70 -10.99 -9.10
C THR A 50 12.38 -10.14 -10.31
N ASP A 51 11.29 -10.44 -11.01
CA ASP A 51 10.90 -9.73 -12.24
C ASP A 51 9.90 -8.60 -11.97
N SER A 52 9.45 -8.46 -10.72
CA SER A 52 8.48 -7.44 -10.31
C SER A 52 9.13 -6.21 -9.67
N GLN A 53 8.44 -5.09 -9.85
CA GLN A 53 8.71 -3.84 -9.18
C GLN A 53 7.37 -3.21 -8.76
N ILE A 54 7.30 -2.71 -7.53
CA ILE A 54 6.10 -2.07 -6.98
C ILE A 54 6.40 -0.64 -6.54
N GLN A 55 5.47 0.27 -6.82
CA GLN A 55 5.51 1.64 -6.31
C GLN A 55 5.02 1.71 -4.86
N GLY A 56 5.53 2.70 -4.14
CA GLY A 56 5.15 3.00 -2.76
C GLY A 56 5.71 4.34 -2.30
N LEU A 57 5.61 4.61 -1.01
CA LEU A 57 5.99 5.90 -0.42
C LEU A 57 7.00 5.69 0.70
N LEU A 58 8.09 6.44 0.65
CA LEU A 58 8.99 6.56 1.80
C LEU A 58 8.48 7.63 2.75
N ALA A 59 8.43 7.29 4.04
CA ALA A 59 8.15 8.24 5.11
C ALA A 59 9.14 8.07 6.26
N LYS A 60 9.47 9.17 6.92
CA LYS A 60 10.51 9.24 7.94
C LYS A 60 9.99 8.70 9.28
N VAL A 61 10.87 8.03 10.02
CA VAL A 61 10.63 7.61 11.41
C VAL A 61 11.61 8.35 12.32
N PRO A 62 11.24 9.54 12.82
CA PRO A 62 12.11 10.33 13.68
C PRO A 62 12.47 9.58 14.95
N ASN A 63 13.69 9.78 15.43
CA ASN A 63 14.19 9.19 16.68
C ASN A 63 14.13 7.65 16.74
N ASN A 64 13.95 6.98 15.60
CA ASN A 64 13.76 5.53 15.54
C ASN A 64 12.53 5.06 16.37
N ASP A 65 11.49 5.91 16.46
CA ASP A 65 10.27 5.61 17.20
C ASP A 65 9.27 4.80 16.36
N TRP A 66 9.43 3.49 16.43
CA TRP A 66 8.62 2.54 15.67
C TRP A 66 7.37 2.05 16.40
N ALA A 67 7.20 2.36 17.68
CA ALA A 67 6.21 1.69 18.53
C ALA A 67 4.77 1.81 18.01
N GLU A 68 4.40 2.98 17.50
CA GLU A 68 3.08 3.22 16.91
C GLU A 68 2.88 2.43 15.61
N LEU A 69 3.90 2.39 14.75
CA LEU A 69 3.84 1.68 13.47
C LEU A 69 3.82 0.16 13.68
N ASP A 70 4.58 -0.36 14.65
CA ASP A 70 4.55 -1.77 15.04
C ASP A 70 3.19 -2.19 15.58
N THR A 71 2.57 -1.32 16.38
CA THR A 71 1.22 -1.56 16.91
C THR A 71 0.16 -1.53 15.80
N ARG A 72 0.38 -0.72 14.77
CA ARG A 72 -0.50 -0.65 13.60
C ARG A 72 -0.35 -1.88 12.72
N GLU A 73 0.88 -2.34 12.48
CA GLU A 73 1.22 -3.40 11.53
C GLU A 73 1.36 -4.77 12.23
N VAL A 74 0.55 -4.99 13.28
CA VAL A 74 0.50 -6.28 13.99
C VAL A 74 0.20 -7.41 13.00
N GLY A 75 1.00 -8.47 13.05
CA GLY A 75 0.96 -9.59 12.11
C GLY A 75 2.07 -9.53 11.06
N TYR A 76 2.63 -8.35 10.78
CA TYR A 76 3.75 -8.19 9.86
C TYR A 76 5.10 -8.21 10.61
N ILE A 77 6.17 -8.54 9.89
CA ILE A 77 7.53 -8.34 10.34
C ILE A 77 8.15 -7.14 9.62
N ARG A 78 8.95 -6.35 10.33
CA ARG A 78 9.83 -5.38 9.67
C ARG A 78 10.98 -6.11 8.99
N ARG A 79 11.19 -5.78 7.72
CA ARG A 79 12.32 -6.22 6.93
C ARG A 79 13.09 -5.00 6.43
N GLU A 80 14.40 -5.03 6.61
CA GLU A 80 15.28 -4.04 6.00
C GLU A 80 15.32 -4.23 4.48
N LEU A 81 15.20 -3.12 3.74
CA LEU A 81 15.42 -3.04 2.30
C LEU A 81 16.87 -2.66 2.04
N ALA A 82 17.60 -3.51 1.32
CA ALA A 82 18.95 -3.17 0.89
C ALA A 82 18.94 -1.99 -0.10
N MET A 83 20.07 -1.28 -0.18
CA MET A 83 20.20 -0.05 -0.97
C MET A 83 19.88 -0.19 -2.45
N ASP A 84 20.09 -1.37 -3.02
CA ASP A 84 19.86 -1.71 -4.42
C ASP A 84 18.47 -2.29 -4.67
N GLU A 85 17.73 -2.67 -3.62
CA GLU A 85 16.35 -3.17 -3.72
C GLU A 85 15.32 -2.07 -3.97
N TRP A 86 15.69 -0.80 -3.81
CA TRP A 86 14.75 0.30 -3.97
C TRP A 86 15.33 1.54 -4.65
N LEU A 87 14.45 2.25 -5.36
CA LEU A 87 14.74 3.41 -6.19
C LEU A 87 13.79 4.56 -5.87
N VAL A 88 14.27 5.80 -6.04
CA VAL A 88 13.44 7.00 -5.95
C VAL A 88 12.65 7.14 -7.26
N GLU A 89 11.34 7.35 -7.14
CA GLU A 89 10.49 7.68 -8.28
C GLU A 89 10.56 9.18 -8.56
N ARG A 90 10.42 9.56 -9.84
CA ARG A 90 10.44 10.98 -10.21
C ARG A 90 9.23 11.69 -9.62
N SER A 91 9.48 12.78 -8.91
CA SER A 91 8.45 13.69 -8.41
C SER A 91 8.83 15.13 -8.73
N SER A 92 7.87 15.91 -9.21
CA SER A 92 8.03 17.35 -9.45
C SER A 92 7.96 18.17 -8.17
N THR A 93 7.37 17.61 -7.12
CA THR A 93 7.09 18.29 -5.84
C THR A 93 7.98 17.81 -4.69
N HIS A 94 8.59 16.63 -4.83
CA HIS A 94 9.43 16.03 -3.80
C HIS A 94 10.83 15.73 -4.36
N THR A 95 11.84 16.24 -3.67
CA THR A 95 13.25 15.94 -3.99
C THR A 95 13.88 15.31 -2.76
N LEU A 96 14.32 14.07 -2.89
CA LEU A 96 15.02 13.38 -1.82
C LEU A 96 16.36 14.08 -1.55
N GLN A 97 16.51 14.67 -0.36
CA GLN A 97 17.72 15.41 0.01
C GLN A 97 18.91 14.47 0.27
N SER A 98 18.65 13.32 0.86
CA SER A 98 19.66 12.30 1.18
C SER A 98 19.02 10.92 1.16
N LYS A 99 19.66 9.94 0.51
CA LYS A 99 19.17 8.55 0.50
C LYS A 99 19.24 7.96 1.92
N PRO A 100 18.12 7.58 2.55
CA PRO A 100 18.14 6.97 3.88
C PRO A 100 18.92 5.65 3.85
N SER A 101 19.78 5.46 4.85
CA SER A 101 20.61 4.26 5.05
C SER A 101 19.87 3.08 5.67
N ASP A 102 18.68 3.33 6.22
CA ASP A 102 17.87 2.37 6.95
C ASP A 102 16.42 2.56 6.48
N VAL A 103 15.95 1.60 5.69
CA VAL A 103 14.59 1.59 5.16
C VAL A 103 13.95 0.26 5.50
N GLN A 104 12.82 0.32 6.20
CA GLN A 104 12.07 -0.86 6.62
C GLN A 104 10.80 -1.04 5.79
N MET A 105 10.41 -2.27 5.52
CA MET A 105 9.14 -2.63 4.90
C MET A 105 8.45 -3.71 5.72
N TYR A 106 7.15 -3.57 5.94
CA TYR A 106 6.36 -4.56 6.68
C TYR A 106 5.90 -5.68 5.76
N VAL A 107 6.22 -6.92 6.08
CA VAL A 107 5.88 -8.09 5.25
C VAL A 107 5.18 -9.14 6.10
N LEU A 108 4.07 -9.69 5.62
CA LEU A 108 3.43 -10.83 6.27
C LEU A 108 4.21 -12.11 5.90
N VAL A 109 4.68 -12.84 6.90
CA VAL A 109 5.30 -14.15 6.71
C VAL A 109 4.19 -15.21 6.68
N ASN A 110 4.10 -15.98 5.60
CA ASN A 110 3.12 -17.05 5.41
C ASN A 110 1.66 -16.60 5.19
N GLY A 111 1.44 -15.45 4.56
CA GLY A 111 0.09 -15.08 4.10
C GLY A 111 -0.36 -15.99 2.96
N GLU A 112 -1.58 -16.51 3.05
CA GLU A 112 -2.20 -17.26 1.95
C GLU A 112 -2.85 -16.30 0.96
N PRO A 113 -2.79 -16.55 -0.37
CA PRO A 113 -3.46 -15.74 -1.37
C PRO A 113 -4.95 -15.58 -1.06
N ALA A 114 -5.47 -14.36 -1.21
CA ALA A 114 -6.85 -14.05 -0.85
C ALA A 114 -7.87 -14.91 -1.61
N GLN A 115 -8.94 -15.28 -0.91
CA GLN A 115 -10.03 -16.12 -1.37
C GLN A 115 -11.37 -15.38 -1.21
N PRO A 116 -12.39 -15.70 -2.03
CA PRO A 116 -13.69 -15.00 -2.00
C PRO A 116 -14.39 -14.99 -0.63
N ALA A 117 -14.14 -16.00 0.20
CA ALA A 117 -14.71 -16.08 1.55
C ALA A 117 -14.29 -14.93 2.48
N LYS A 118 -13.16 -14.27 2.19
CA LYS A 118 -12.62 -13.14 2.96
C LYS A 118 -12.30 -12.00 1.98
N PRO A 119 -13.33 -11.23 1.55
CA PRO A 119 -13.24 -10.30 0.44
C PRO A 119 -12.36 -9.08 0.74
N ILE A 120 -12.00 -8.35 -0.31
CA ILE A 120 -11.38 -7.03 -0.20
C ILE A 120 -12.47 -6.02 0.21
N LEU A 121 -12.22 -5.18 1.21
CA LEU A 121 -13.15 -4.11 1.58
C LEU A 121 -13.03 -2.96 0.59
N TRP A 122 -14.17 -2.43 0.12
CA TRP A 122 -14.18 -1.22 -0.71
C TRP A 122 -13.48 -0.08 0.02
N SER A 123 -13.82 0.16 1.28
CA SER A 123 -13.21 1.22 2.11
C SER A 123 -11.69 1.09 2.18
N TYR A 124 -11.16 -0.13 2.27
CA TYR A 124 -9.72 -0.36 2.28
C TYR A 124 -9.09 -0.07 0.92
N LEU A 125 -9.68 -0.62 -0.15
CA LEU A 125 -9.17 -0.44 -1.51
C LEU A 125 -9.22 1.03 -1.94
N GLU A 126 -10.31 1.73 -1.68
CA GLU A 126 -10.44 3.16 -1.94
C GLU A 126 -9.37 3.97 -1.21
N THR A 127 -9.14 3.69 0.09
CA THR A 127 -8.09 4.35 0.88
C THR A 127 -6.72 4.18 0.22
N VAL A 128 -6.41 2.96 -0.24
CA VAL A 128 -5.14 2.66 -0.91
C VAL A 128 -5.05 3.40 -2.23
N LEU A 129 -6.02 3.23 -3.13
CA LEU A 129 -6.00 3.82 -4.46
C LEU A 129 -5.99 5.35 -4.41
N TYR A 130 -6.66 5.96 -3.42
CA TYR A 130 -6.59 7.40 -3.23
C TYR A 130 -5.18 7.88 -2.87
N GLY A 131 -4.46 7.15 -2.01
CA GLY A 131 -3.05 7.41 -1.75
C GLY A 131 -2.21 7.30 -3.03
N TYR A 132 -2.41 6.24 -3.82
CA TYR A 132 -1.69 6.11 -5.10
C TYR A 132 -2.02 7.24 -6.07
N TYR A 133 -3.27 7.68 -6.15
CA TYR A 133 -3.66 8.83 -6.95
C TYR A 133 -2.94 10.12 -6.51
N GLN A 134 -2.86 10.38 -5.20
CA GLN A 134 -2.21 11.59 -4.68
C GLN A 134 -0.72 11.67 -5.05
N TRP A 135 -0.02 10.55 -5.08
CA TRP A 135 1.43 10.51 -5.30
C TRP A 135 1.85 10.23 -6.74
N PHE A 136 1.00 9.56 -7.51
CA PHE A 136 1.33 9.01 -8.82
C PHE A 136 0.26 9.27 -9.89
N GLY A 137 -0.83 9.96 -9.55
CA GLY A 137 -1.95 10.25 -10.45
C GLY A 137 -2.71 8.99 -10.90
N ALA A 138 -3.51 9.14 -11.96
CA ALA A 138 -4.31 8.04 -12.51
C ALA A 138 -3.45 6.87 -13.02
N GLU A 139 -2.26 7.15 -13.57
CA GLU A 139 -1.32 6.11 -14.00
C GLU A 139 -0.85 5.25 -12.83
N GLY A 140 -0.64 5.84 -11.65
CA GLY A 140 -0.27 5.08 -10.45
C GLY A 140 -1.39 4.22 -9.90
N VAL A 141 -2.65 4.65 -10.01
CA VAL A 141 -3.83 3.82 -9.68
C VAL A 141 -3.86 2.58 -10.58
N GLN A 142 -3.64 2.76 -11.89
CA GLN A 142 -3.59 1.64 -12.83
C GLN A 142 -2.38 0.74 -12.57
N ALA A 143 -1.20 1.32 -12.36
CA ALA A 143 0.02 0.57 -12.05
C ALA A 143 -0.11 -0.23 -10.75
N PHE A 144 -0.80 0.30 -9.74
CA PHE A 144 -1.14 -0.46 -8.54
C PHE A 144 -1.92 -1.71 -8.90
N ILE A 145 -2.97 -1.59 -9.72
CA ILE A 145 -3.80 -2.73 -10.12
C ILE A 145 -2.98 -3.76 -10.90
N ASP A 146 -2.23 -3.32 -11.90
CA ASP A 146 -1.48 -4.19 -12.81
C ASP A 146 -0.35 -4.96 -12.10
N THR A 147 0.23 -4.37 -11.05
CA THR A 147 1.32 -4.97 -10.27
C THR A 147 0.85 -5.74 -9.03
N THR A 148 -0.48 -5.84 -8.81
CA THR A 148 -1.06 -6.55 -7.67
C THR A 148 -1.72 -7.85 -8.10
N THR A 149 -1.52 -8.92 -7.34
CA THR A 149 -2.08 -10.25 -7.63
C THR A 149 -3.00 -10.76 -6.51
N ALA A 150 -3.59 -11.94 -6.73
CA ALA A 150 -4.56 -12.60 -5.86
C ALA A 150 -5.81 -11.74 -5.57
N TRP A 151 -6.26 -10.95 -6.56
CA TRP A 151 -7.54 -10.26 -6.48
C TRP A 151 -8.68 -11.23 -6.18
N THR A 152 -9.62 -10.78 -5.36
CA THR A 152 -10.80 -11.55 -4.96
C THR A 152 -12.02 -10.63 -4.90
N ASP A 153 -13.17 -11.15 -4.49
CA ASP A 153 -14.42 -10.40 -4.37
C ASP A 153 -14.22 -9.11 -3.55
N ILE A 154 -14.93 -8.05 -3.94
CA ILE A 154 -14.90 -6.77 -3.25
C ILE A 154 -16.23 -6.57 -2.54
N LEU A 155 -16.19 -6.44 -1.21
CA LEU A 155 -17.33 -6.12 -0.39
C LEU A 155 -17.55 -4.60 -0.38
N ASP A 156 -18.73 -4.16 -0.83
CA ASP A 156 -19.15 -2.77 -0.70
C ASP A 156 -19.57 -2.47 0.74
N ASP A 157 -18.65 -1.88 1.52
CA ASP A 157 -18.84 -1.51 2.92
C ASP A 157 -18.93 0.02 3.12
N ARG A 158 -19.18 0.79 2.05
CA ARG A 158 -19.10 2.26 2.08
C ARG A 158 -20.07 2.94 3.05
N ASP A 159 -21.26 2.37 3.24
CA ASP A 159 -22.28 2.92 4.16
C ASP A 159 -21.87 2.75 5.64
N SER A 160 -21.01 1.79 5.95
CA SER A 160 -20.49 1.53 7.29
C SER A 160 -19.08 0.92 7.20
N PRO A 161 -18.05 1.75 6.90
CA PRO A 161 -16.69 1.28 6.61
C PRO A 161 -16.14 0.37 7.71
N ILE A 162 -15.74 -0.84 7.32
CA ILE A 162 -15.11 -1.81 8.22
C ILE A 162 -13.64 -1.46 8.42
N TYR A 163 -12.98 -0.90 7.39
CA TYR A 163 -11.58 -0.50 7.50
C TYR A 163 -11.43 0.69 8.47
N PRO A 164 -10.72 0.53 9.61
CA PRO A 164 -10.72 1.54 10.69
C PRO A 164 -9.98 2.83 10.35
N ARG A 165 -9.24 2.86 9.24
CA ARG A 165 -8.48 4.02 8.76
C ARG A 165 -8.98 4.47 7.40
N TYR A 166 -10.28 4.32 7.16
CA TYR A 166 -10.91 4.72 5.91
C TYR A 166 -10.66 6.20 5.64
N VAL A 167 -10.12 6.48 4.45
CA VAL A 167 -9.97 7.82 3.89
C VAL A 167 -10.62 7.80 2.52
N ALA A 168 -11.80 8.42 2.41
CA ALA A 168 -12.53 8.52 1.16
C ALA A 168 -11.75 9.33 0.13
N ALA A 169 -11.90 8.98 -1.15
CA ALA A 169 -11.36 9.78 -2.23
C ALA A 169 -12.04 11.16 -2.29
N GLU A 170 -11.30 12.19 -2.67
CA GLU A 170 -11.80 13.57 -2.78
C GLU A 170 -11.43 14.20 -4.12
N GLY A 171 -12.23 15.17 -4.57
CA GLY A 171 -11.99 15.93 -5.79
C GLY A 171 -11.94 15.04 -7.04
N ASP A 172 -10.98 15.32 -7.93
CA ASP A 172 -10.80 14.58 -9.20
C ASP A 172 -10.44 13.10 -8.99
N ALA A 173 -9.97 12.72 -7.79
CA ALA A 173 -9.64 11.33 -7.47
C ALA A 173 -10.87 10.42 -7.45
N ILE A 174 -12.05 10.95 -7.09
CA ILE A 174 -13.28 10.16 -6.93
C ILE A 174 -13.58 9.38 -8.22
N ALA A 175 -13.65 10.08 -9.36
CA ALA A 175 -13.98 9.47 -10.63
C ALA A 175 -12.95 8.41 -11.07
N VAL A 176 -11.66 8.62 -10.78
CA VAL A 176 -10.59 7.69 -11.13
C VAL A 176 -10.61 6.45 -10.25
N VAL A 177 -10.74 6.63 -8.94
CA VAL A 177 -10.75 5.53 -7.97
C VAL A 177 -12.00 4.68 -8.12
N GLU A 178 -13.19 5.30 -8.23
CA GLU A 178 -14.43 4.57 -8.43
C GLU A 178 -14.41 3.76 -9.73
N ALA A 179 -13.99 4.36 -10.85
CA ALA A 179 -13.88 3.65 -12.13
C ALA A 179 -12.91 2.47 -12.06
N ALA A 180 -11.78 2.64 -11.37
CA ALA A 180 -10.79 1.59 -11.17
C ALA A 180 -11.38 0.42 -10.36
N ILE A 181 -12.07 0.68 -9.25
CA ILE A 181 -12.70 -0.37 -8.43
C ILE A 181 -13.83 -1.07 -9.21
N GLN A 182 -14.67 -0.32 -9.92
CA GLN A 182 -15.74 -0.89 -10.75
C GLN A 182 -15.20 -1.80 -11.87
N SER A 183 -14.03 -1.46 -12.44
CA SER A 183 -13.38 -2.30 -13.44
C SER A 183 -13.00 -3.68 -12.89
N LEU A 184 -12.65 -3.77 -11.60
CA LEU A 184 -12.30 -5.01 -10.93
C LEU A 184 -13.53 -5.88 -10.65
N LEU A 185 -14.67 -5.27 -10.32
CA LEU A 185 -15.95 -5.96 -10.15
C LEU A 185 -16.48 -6.57 -11.45
N SER A 186 -16.06 -6.03 -12.60
CA SER A 186 -16.53 -6.47 -13.93
C SER A 186 -15.70 -7.60 -14.56
N LYS A 187 -14.61 -8.03 -13.92
CA LYS A 187 -13.77 -9.12 -14.43
C LYS A 187 -14.46 -10.47 -14.12
N PRO A 188 -14.75 -11.30 -15.14
CA PRO A 188 -15.42 -12.59 -14.98
C PRO A 188 -14.56 -13.63 -14.26
#